data_AF-Q6BX74-F1
#
_entry.id   AF-Q6BX74-F1
#
_cell.length_a   1.000
_cell.length_b   1.000
_cell.length_c   1.000
_cell.angle_alpha   90.00
_cell.angle_beta   90.00
_cell.angle_gamma   90.00
#
_symmetry.space_group_name_H-M   'P 1'
#
loop_
_entity.id
_entity.type
_entity.pdbx_description
1 polymer ?
#
loop_
_entity_poly.entity_id
_entity_poly.type
_entity_poly.pdbx_seq_one_letter_code
_entity_poly.pdbx_strand_id
1 'polypeptide(L)'
;MASKYIIKRSFSSQSLRVLAPSNTIPLNAQRANAVEVDSSINFNINTSSDTGHESNMKAIELALQTPRPLNSWTKDQIREIYNTPLMELVFQSQIQHRKYHNPQEVQLCTLLSIKTGGCTEDCKYCAQSTRYDTGTKAERMISVDEVMKAARTAKANGSTRFCMGAAWRDMTGRKSGLKRISQMVTQINQELGMETCVTLGMVDKKQAADLADAGLTAYNHNIDTSREHYPKVISTRSYDERLQTIRNVQDAGIKACTGGILGLGETEEDHIGFLYTLSTMEKHPESLPINRLVPIKGTPMEKEISSLPRESGRRLKFEHILKTIATARLIMPESIIRLAAGRYTMKEHEQFLCFMSGCNAIFTGEKMLTTMCNGWDEDIQMLKKWGLRPMKSFNKSHMPVTDNSSPTLKPTVDQTTEKFSEACVS
;
A
#
# COMPACT_ATOMS: atom_id res chain seq x y z
N MET A 1 -2.48 6.05 50.39
CA MET A 1 -1.72 4.81 50.65
C MET A 1 -1.25 4.26 49.30
N ALA A 2 -0.01 4.52 48.94
CA ALA A 2 0.61 4.09 47.69
C ALA A 2 1.55 2.91 48.00
N SER A 3 1.40 1.78 47.31
CA SER A 3 2.33 0.65 47.43
C SER A 3 3.08 0.46 46.12
N LYS A 4 4.38 0.75 46.16
CA LYS A 4 5.36 0.56 45.09
C LYS A 4 5.93 -0.85 45.19
N TYR A 5 5.84 -1.65 44.13
CA TYR A 5 6.64 -2.87 44.00
C TYR A 5 7.98 -2.54 43.34
N ILE A 6 9.06 -2.66 44.12
CA ILE A 6 10.46 -2.57 43.69
C ILE A 6 11.01 -4.00 43.68
N ILE A 7 11.40 -4.50 42.51
CA ILE A 7 12.12 -5.78 42.37
C ILE A 7 13.63 -5.47 42.41
N LYS A 8 14.31 -5.89 43.48
CA LYS A 8 15.77 -5.90 43.62
C LYS A 8 16.35 -7.08 42.81
N ARG A 9 17.29 -6.82 41.90
CA ARG A 9 18.21 -7.83 41.35
C ARG A 9 19.56 -7.70 42.05
N SER A 10 20.01 -8.79 42.67
CA SER A 10 21.33 -8.94 43.29
C SER A 10 22.39 -9.29 42.23
N PHE A 11 23.46 -8.49 42.19
CA PHE A 11 24.71 -8.83 41.50
C PHE A 11 25.66 -9.53 42.51
N SER A 12 26.21 -10.69 42.15
CA SER A 12 27.35 -11.28 42.85
C SER A 12 28.61 -11.12 41.99
N SER A 13 29.62 -10.48 42.58
CA SER A 13 30.96 -10.27 42.07
C SER A 13 31.83 -11.53 42.21
N GLN A 14 32.49 -11.97 41.15
CA GLN A 14 33.77 -12.68 41.25
C GLN A 14 34.75 -12.22 40.16
N SER A 15 35.76 -11.50 40.65
CA SER A 15 37.13 -11.18 40.23
C SER A 15 37.67 -11.54 38.83
N LEU A 16 38.34 -10.53 38.27
CA LEU A 16 39.23 -10.54 37.10
C LEU A 16 40.42 -11.50 37.25
N ARG A 17 40.84 -12.10 36.12
CA ARG A 17 42.26 -12.26 35.77
C ARG A 17 42.48 -11.92 34.29
N VAL A 18 43.38 -10.97 34.06
CA VAL A 18 43.93 -10.52 32.77
C VAL A 18 45.21 -11.31 32.51
N LEU A 19 45.32 -11.98 31.36
CA LEU A 19 46.60 -12.32 30.72
C LEU A 19 46.41 -12.36 29.19
N ALA A 20 47.25 -11.64 28.47
CA ALA A 20 47.49 -11.74 27.03
C ALA A 20 49.02 -11.82 26.81
N PRO A 21 49.53 -12.02 25.58
CA PRO A 21 49.41 -13.20 24.72
C PRO A 21 50.81 -13.85 24.51
N SER A 22 50.89 -15.12 24.14
CA SER A 22 52.16 -15.72 23.71
C SER A 22 51.98 -16.62 22.47
N ASN A 23 52.73 -16.27 21.44
CA ASN A 23 52.88 -16.94 20.16
C ASN A 23 53.24 -18.42 20.28
N THR A 24 52.72 -19.21 19.34
CA THR A 24 53.30 -20.37 18.62
C THR A 24 52.30 -21.52 18.52
N ILE A 25 51.78 -21.75 17.30
CA ILE A 25 51.03 -22.97 16.94
C ILE A 25 51.96 -23.80 16.05
N PRO A 26 52.29 -25.06 16.40
CA PRO A 26 52.98 -25.95 15.49
C PRO A 26 51.99 -26.56 14.48
N LEU A 27 52.36 -26.53 13.20
CA LEU A 27 51.71 -27.32 12.16
C LEU A 27 51.88 -28.81 12.49
N ASN A 28 50.78 -29.53 12.68
CA ASN A 28 50.77 -30.98 12.60
C ASN A 28 49.66 -31.43 11.64
N ALA A 29 50.10 -31.99 10.52
CA ALA A 29 49.27 -32.62 9.51
C ALA A 29 48.62 -33.89 10.08
N GLN A 30 47.29 -33.92 10.11
CA GLN A 30 46.53 -35.17 10.29
C GLN A 30 45.40 -35.23 9.27
N ARG A 31 45.59 -36.17 8.33
CA ARG A 31 44.65 -36.94 7.51
C ARG A 31 43.21 -36.41 7.38
N ALA A 32 42.89 -35.96 6.18
CA ALA A 32 41.53 -35.82 5.70
C ALA A 32 40.82 -37.19 5.67
N ASN A 33 39.73 -37.33 6.43
CA ASN A 33 38.72 -38.34 6.16
C ASN A 33 37.85 -37.83 5.02
N ALA A 34 37.89 -38.51 3.88
CA ALA A 34 36.96 -38.31 2.79
C ALA A 34 35.55 -38.71 3.28
N VAL A 35 34.64 -37.75 3.30
CA VAL A 35 33.20 -38.05 3.37
C VAL A 35 32.79 -38.39 1.94
N GLU A 36 32.51 -39.66 1.69
CA GLU A 36 31.87 -40.10 0.45
C GLU A 36 30.49 -39.44 0.35
N VAL A 37 30.31 -38.61 -0.68
CA VAL A 37 29.01 -38.05 -1.03
C VAL A 37 28.25 -39.14 -1.78
N ASP A 38 27.21 -39.68 -1.15
CA ASP A 38 26.26 -40.62 -1.76
C ASP A 38 25.64 -39.98 -3.01
N SER A 39 25.99 -40.55 -4.18
CA SER A 39 25.60 -40.04 -5.49
C SER A 39 24.20 -40.52 -5.93
N SER A 40 23.34 -40.96 -5.03
CA SER A 40 22.01 -41.50 -5.36
C SER A 40 20.83 -40.51 -5.22
N ILE A 41 21.08 -39.21 -4.97
CA ILE A 41 20.01 -38.20 -5.05
C ILE A 41 19.79 -37.81 -6.52
N ASN A 42 18.98 -38.62 -7.21
CA ASN A 42 18.42 -38.25 -8.51
C ASN A 42 17.41 -37.12 -8.32
N PHE A 43 17.84 -35.88 -8.57
CA PHE A 43 16.90 -34.83 -8.96
C PHE A 43 16.37 -35.18 -10.36
N ASN A 44 15.22 -35.84 -10.40
CA ASN A 44 14.42 -35.92 -11.61
C ASN A 44 13.95 -34.50 -11.95
N ILE A 45 14.78 -33.75 -12.66
CA ILE A 45 14.35 -32.58 -13.42
C ILE A 45 13.51 -33.15 -14.55
N ASN A 46 12.20 -33.19 -14.31
CA ASN A 46 11.22 -33.52 -15.33
C ASN A 46 11.28 -32.37 -16.34
N THR A 47 12.06 -32.53 -17.42
CA THR A 47 12.07 -31.61 -18.56
C THR A 47 10.79 -31.81 -19.36
N SER A 48 9.65 -31.45 -18.76
CA SER A 48 8.48 -31.08 -19.54
C SER A 48 8.85 -29.83 -20.32
N SER A 49 8.68 -29.86 -21.64
CA SER A 49 8.90 -28.74 -22.56
C SER A 49 8.52 -27.39 -21.94
N ASP A 50 9.50 -26.50 -21.85
CA ASP A 50 9.49 -25.20 -21.17
C ASP A 50 8.65 -24.13 -21.89
N THR A 51 7.38 -24.45 -22.17
CA THR A 51 6.45 -23.51 -22.81
C THR A 51 5.91 -22.47 -21.83
N GLY A 52 5.98 -22.73 -20.51
CA GLY A 52 5.50 -21.85 -19.46
C GLY A 52 6.44 -20.69 -19.12
N HIS A 53 7.76 -20.86 -19.26
CA HIS A 53 8.71 -19.77 -19.02
C HIS A 53 8.81 -18.81 -20.22
N GLU A 54 8.87 -19.35 -21.46
CA GLU A 54 8.73 -18.54 -22.69
C GLU A 54 7.35 -17.87 -22.79
N SER A 55 6.34 -18.61 -22.34
CA SER A 55 5.11 -18.15 -21.69
C SER A 55 5.21 -16.76 -21.07
N ASN A 56 5.64 -16.80 -19.80
CA ASN A 56 5.63 -15.69 -18.85
C ASN A 56 6.43 -14.46 -19.23
N MET A 57 7.45 -14.64 -20.06
CA MET A 57 8.24 -13.53 -20.55
C MET A 57 7.45 -12.63 -21.51
N LYS A 58 6.49 -13.17 -22.27
CA LYS A 58 5.74 -12.38 -23.27
C LYS A 58 4.86 -11.31 -22.64
N ALA A 59 4.10 -11.61 -21.59
CA ALA A 59 3.24 -10.59 -20.96
C ALA A 59 4.03 -9.54 -20.16
N ILE A 60 5.13 -9.94 -19.52
CA ILE A 60 6.04 -9.00 -18.85
C ILE A 60 6.72 -8.08 -19.87
N GLU A 61 7.25 -8.64 -20.96
CA GLU A 61 7.84 -7.85 -22.04
C GLU A 61 6.84 -6.86 -22.62
N LEU A 62 5.59 -7.29 -22.85
CA LEU A 62 4.50 -6.41 -23.27
C LEU A 62 4.30 -5.26 -22.26
N ALA A 63 4.28 -5.53 -20.96
CA ALA A 63 4.13 -4.51 -19.92
C ALA A 63 5.29 -3.48 -19.95
N LEU A 64 6.52 -3.96 -20.16
CA LEU A 64 7.73 -3.15 -20.08
C LEU A 64 8.03 -2.35 -21.36
N GLN A 65 7.64 -2.87 -22.52
CA GLN A 65 7.96 -2.27 -23.82
C GLN A 65 6.87 -1.34 -24.34
N THR A 66 5.63 -1.48 -23.85
CA THR A 66 4.55 -0.60 -24.31
C THR A 66 4.81 0.83 -23.84
N PRO A 67 4.79 1.83 -24.75
CA PRO A 67 5.13 3.22 -24.40
C PRO A 67 4.05 3.92 -23.55
N ARG A 68 2.85 3.34 -23.45
CA ARG A 68 1.71 3.87 -22.70
C ARG A 68 0.98 2.75 -21.95
N PRO A 69 0.26 3.05 -20.85
CA PRO A 69 -0.56 2.06 -20.18
C PRO A 69 -1.57 1.39 -21.13
N LEU A 70 -1.71 0.07 -21.01
CA LEU A 70 -2.69 -0.72 -21.76
C LEU A 70 -3.94 -0.96 -20.91
N ASN A 71 -5.11 -0.87 -21.55
CA ASN A 71 -6.39 -1.23 -20.93
C ASN A 71 -6.96 -2.53 -21.49
N SER A 72 -6.23 -3.18 -22.40
CA SER A 72 -6.66 -4.38 -23.15
C SER A 72 -6.04 -5.67 -22.60
N TRP A 73 -5.58 -5.65 -21.34
CA TRP A 73 -5.04 -6.82 -20.67
C TRP A 73 -6.06 -7.96 -20.65
N THR A 74 -5.63 -9.18 -20.97
CA THR A 74 -6.46 -10.37 -20.75
C THR A 74 -6.23 -10.93 -19.35
N LYS A 75 -7.20 -11.68 -18.81
CA LYS A 75 -7.01 -12.40 -17.54
C LYS A 75 -5.83 -13.37 -17.63
N ASP A 76 -5.61 -13.98 -18.79
CA ASP A 76 -4.51 -14.93 -19.00
C ASP A 76 -3.15 -14.24 -18.94
N GLN A 77 -2.98 -13.07 -19.57
CA GLN A 77 -1.75 -12.27 -19.45
C GLN A 77 -1.48 -11.82 -18.01
N ILE A 78 -2.53 -11.42 -17.28
CA ILE A 78 -2.37 -11.02 -15.87
C ILE A 78 -2.01 -12.23 -15.01
N ARG A 79 -2.64 -13.39 -15.24
CA ARG A 79 -2.31 -14.65 -14.56
C ARG A 79 -0.88 -15.06 -14.83
N GLU A 80 -0.43 -14.91 -16.06
CA GLU A 80 0.92 -15.16 -16.52
C GLU A 80 1.93 -14.32 -15.70
N ILE A 81 1.74 -12.99 -15.68
CA ILE A 81 2.58 -12.06 -14.89
C ILE A 81 2.50 -12.41 -13.39
N TYR A 82 1.29 -12.64 -12.86
CA TYR A 82 1.09 -12.93 -11.45
C TYR A 82 1.81 -14.20 -11.02
N ASN A 83 1.87 -15.22 -11.87
CA ASN A 83 2.52 -16.50 -11.57
C ASN A 83 4.02 -16.55 -11.87
N THR A 84 4.62 -15.47 -12.37
CA THR A 84 6.07 -15.35 -12.48
C THR A 84 6.75 -15.60 -11.13
N PRO A 85 7.90 -16.30 -11.09
CA PRO A 85 8.66 -16.50 -9.86
C PRO A 85 8.87 -15.18 -9.11
N LEU A 86 8.58 -15.19 -7.80
CA LEU A 86 8.43 -13.95 -7.02
C LEU A 86 9.60 -12.97 -7.14
N MET A 87 10.84 -13.48 -7.13
CA MET A 87 12.03 -12.64 -7.24
C MET A 87 12.09 -11.91 -8.59
N GLU A 88 11.77 -12.61 -9.67
CA GLU A 88 11.72 -12.06 -11.02
C GLU A 88 10.57 -11.06 -11.16
N LEU A 89 9.38 -11.41 -10.66
CA LEU A 89 8.22 -10.52 -10.68
C LEU A 89 8.51 -9.19 -9.96
N VAL A 90 9.15 -9.24 -8.79
CA VAL A 90 9.54 -8.04 -8.04
C VAL A 90 10.60 -7.25 -8.82
N PHE A 91 11.63 -7.89 -9.36
CA PHE A 91 12.65 -7.21 -10.17
C PHE A 91 12.05 -6.46 -11.36
N GLN A 92 11.16 -7.10 -12.12
CA GLN A 92 10.50 -6.46 -13.27
C GLN A 92 9.58 -5.31 -12.86
N SER A 93 8.86 -5.47 -11.74
CA SER A 93 8.04 -4.38 -11.19
C SER A 93 8.89 -3.15 -10.80
N GLN A 94 10.13 -3.33 -10.36
CA GLN A 94 11.05 -2.23 -10.04
C GLN A 94 11.49 -1.48 -11.28
N ILE A 95 11.79 -2.21 -12.36
CA ILE A 95 12.12 -1.61 -13.65
C ILE A 95 10.96 -0.73 -14.11
N GLN A 96 9.74 -1.26 -14.06
CA GLN A 96 8.55 -0.50 -14.43
C GLN A 96 8.30 0.70 -13.51
N HIS A 97 8.46 0.52 -12.19
CA HIS A 97 8.29 1.60 -11.23
C HIS A 97 9.20 2.79 -11.51
N ARG A 98 10.48 2.53 -11.82
CA ARG A 98 11.48 3.57 -12.11
C ARG A 98 11.25 4.29 -13.44
N LYS A 99 10.54 3.66 -14.39
CA LYS A 99 10.15 4.31 -15.66
C LYS A 99 9.06 5.38 -15.46
N TYR A 100 8.14 5.15 -14.52
CA TYR A 100 6.94 5.98 -14.37
C TYR A 100 6.92 6.85 -13.11
N HIS A 101 7.76 6.54 -12.12
CA HIS A 101 7.77 7.22 -10.83
C HIS A 101 9.19 7.50 -10.35
N ASN A 102 9.32 8.54 -9.52
CA ASN A 102 10.53 8.73 -8.75
C ASN A 102 10.59 7.68 -7.63
N PRO A 103 11.55 6.73 -7.66
CA PRO A 103 11.62 5.63 -6.70
C PRO A 103 11.99 6.07 -5.28
N GLN A 104 12.39 7.33 -5.08
CA GLN A 104 12.71 7.89 -3.78
C GLN A 104 11.52 8.63 -3.15
N GLU A 105 10.41 8.80 -3.86
CA GLU A 105 9.25 9.57 -3.38
C GLU A 105 8.08 8.67 -2.98
N VAL A 106 7.54 8.92 -1.78
CA VAL A 106 6.35 8.23 -1.26
C VAL A 106 5.27 9.26 -0.94
N GLN A 107 4.06 9.07 -1.45
CA GLN A 107 2.92 9.92 -1.11
C GLN A 107 2.42 9.61 0.31
N LEU A 108 2.35 10.64 1.15
CA LEU A 108 1.79 10.56 2.50
C LEU A 108 0.36 11.09 2.52
N CYS A 109 -0.59 10.25 2.93
CA CYS A 109 -1.98 10.61 3.09
C CYS A 109 -2.42 10.49 4.54
N THR A 110 -3.19 11.45 5.06
CA THR A 110 -3.89 11.28 6.34
C THR A 110 -5.37 11.05 6.07
N LEU A 111 -6.01 10.14 6.81
CA LEU A 111 -7.44 9.84 6.69
C LEU A 111 -8.17 10.15 8.00
N LEU A 112 -9.27 10.89 7.91
CA LEU A 112 -10.14 11.20 9.03
C LEU A 112 -11.55 10.64 8.77
N SER A 113 -12.12 9.95 9.74
CA SER A 113 -13.56 9.64 9.74
C SER A 113 -14.35 10.90 10.09
N ILE A 114 -15.01 11.51 9.11
CA ILE A 114 -15.85 12.68 9.32
C ILE A 114 -17.26 12.32 9.82
N LYS A 115 -17.69 11.06 9.62
CA LYS A 115 -18.92 10.49 10.18
C LYS A 115 -18.69 9.00 10.42
N THR A 116 -18.75 8.56 11.69
CA THR A 116 -18.44 7.19 12.11
C THR A 116 -19.69 6.37 12.42
N GLY A 117 -19.66 5.07 12.10
CA GLY A 117 -20.68 4.10 12.49
C GLY A 117 -22.04 4.30 11.81
N GLY A 118 -23.04 3.48 12.12
CA GLY A 118 -24.40 3.66 11.60
C GLY A 118 -24.53 3.45 10.07
N CYS A 119 -23.69 2.62 9.47
CA CYS A 119 -23.77 2.28 8.04
C CYS A 119 -24.69 1.07 7.83
N THR A 120 -25.61 1.17 6.87
CA THR A 120 -26.63 0.14 6.58
C THR A 120 -26.11 -1.06 5.79
N GLU A 121 -24.92 -0.91 5.19
CA GLU A 121 -24.26 -1.92 4.38
C GLU A 121 -23.79 -3.11 5.20
N ASP A 122 -23.68 -4.28 4.58
CA ASP A 122 -23.38 -5.55 5.25
C ASP A 122 -21.94 -6.06 5.03
N CYS A 123 -21.00 -5.18 4.68
CA CYS A 123 -19.62 -5.60 4.40
C CYS A 123 -19.04 -6.42 5.55
N LYS A 124 -18.78 -7.72 5.32
CA LYS A 124 -18.42 -8.68 6.36
C LYS A 124 -17.12 -8.36 7.12
N TYR A 125 -16.31 -7.43 6.63
CA TYR A 125 -15.07 -6.96 7.24
C TYR A 125 -15.20 -5.65 8.02
N CYS A 126 -16.31 -4.91 7.88
CA CYS A 126 -16.39 -3.51 8.29
C CYS A 126 -16.93 -3.35 9.71
N ALA A 127 -16.18 -2.66 10.56
CA ALA A 127 -16.60 -2.34 11.93
C ALA A 127 -17.84 -1.41 12.00
N GLN A 128 -18.05 -0.60 10.97
CA GLN A 128 -19.04 0.48 10.99
C GLN A 128 -20.45 0.04 10.54
N SER A 129 -20.62 -1.21 10.13
CA SER A 129 -21.90 -1.79 9.75
C SER A 129 -22.81 -1.96 10.96
N THR A 130 -24.07 -1.54 10.84
CA THR A 130 -25.09 -1.79 11.87
C THR A 130 -25.56 -3.24 11.92
N ARG A 131 -25.09 -4.09 11.00
CA ARG A 131 -25.43 -5.53 10.97
C ARG A 131 -24.64 -6.33 12.00
N TYR A 132 -23.56 -5.77 12.55
CA TYR A 132 -22.60 -6.48 13.38
C TYR A 132 -22.34 -5.73 14.69
N ASP A 133 -22.17 -6.47 15.78
CA ASP A 133 -21.81 -5.90 17.08
C ASP A 133 -20.29 -5.84 17.23
N THR A 134 -19.72 -4.69 16.87
CA THR A 134 -18.27 -4.43 16.90
C THR A 134 -17.86 -3.43 17.98
N GLY A 135 -18.82 -2.94 18.76
CA GLY A 135 -18.63 -1.83 19.70
C GLY A 135 -18.52 -0.44 19.04
N THR A 136 -18.60 -0.34 17.71
CA THR A 136 -18.55 0.96 17.01
C THR A 136 -19.83 1.75 17.25
N LYS A 137 -19.72 2.93 17.87
CA LYS A 137 -20.87 3.82 18.11
C LYS A 137 -21.12 4.72 16.90
N ALA A 138 -22.39 4.98 16.62
CA ALA A 138 -22.78 5.93 15.59
C ALA A 138 -22.54 7.36 16.10
N GLU A 139 -21.77 8.13 15.35
CA GLU A 139 -21.45 9.52 15.64
C GLU A 139 -22.00 10.44 14.54
N ARG A 140 -22.33 11.67 14.91
CA ARG A 140 -22.75 12.69 13.94
C ARG A 140 -21.54 13.15 13.13
N MET A 141 -21.82 13.75 11.98
CA MET A 141 -20.75 14.33 11.17
C MET A 141 -20.10 15.51 11.90
N ILE A 142 -18.77 15.47 12.04
CA ILE A 142 -17.99 16.50 12.74
C ILE A 142 -18.01 17.85 12.00
N SER A 143 -17.62 18.91 12.69
CA SER A 143 -17.57 20.28 12.15
C SER A 143 -16.48 20.53 11.13
N VAL A 144 -16.69 21.58 10.31
CA VAL A 144 -15.68 22.05 9.37
C VAL A 144 -14.43 22.47 10.14
N ASP A 145 -14.60 23.16 11.27
CA ASP A 145 -13.48 23.58 12.14
C ASP A 145 -12.67 22.40 12.69
N GLU A 146 -13.34 21.34 13.13
CA GLU A 146 -12.67 20.11 13.58
C GLU A 146 -11.90 19.43 12.44
N VAL A 147 -12.48 19.38 11.24
CA VAL A 147 -11.81 18.86 10.04
C VAL A 147 -10.60 19.72 9.69
N MET A 148 -10.73 21.04 9.70
CA MET A 148 -9.63 21.95 9.37
C MET A 148 -8.49 21.88 10.40
N LYS A 149 -8.81 21.70 11.68
CA LYS A 149 -7.79 21.45 12.74
C LYS A 149 -7.00 20.17 12.46
N ALA A 150 -7.70 19.09 12.11
CA ALA A 150 -7.06 17.83 11.77
C ALA A 150 -6.23 17.93 10.47
N ALA A 151 -6.73 18.62 9.45
CA ALA A 151 -6.02 18.84 8.19
C ALA A 151 -4.75 19.69 8.38
N ARG A 152 -4.80 20.74 9.21
CA ARG A 152 -3.61 21.52 9.60
C ARG A 152 -2.56 20.66 10.29
N THR A 153 -2.99 19.78 11.19
CA THR A 153 -2.10 18.84 11.88
C THR A 153 -1.47 17.85 10.90
N ALA A 154 -2.26 17.29 9.98
CA ALA A 154 -1.76 16.39 8.94
C ALA A 154 -0.73 17.06 8.03
N LYS A 155 -1.00 18.29 7.58
CA LYS A 155 -0.06 19.07 6.76
C LYS A 155 1.25 19.34 7.50
N ALA A 156 1.18 19.75 8.76
CA ALA A 156 2.36 20.02 9.58
C ALA A 156 3.25 18.77 9.74
N ASN A 157 2.64 17.58 9.73
CA ASN A 157 3.32 16.29 9.74
C ASN A 157 3.66 15.73 8.34
N GLY A 158 3.63 16.57 7.30
CA GLY A 158 4.12 16.21 5.97
C GLY A 158 3.14 15.45 5.07
N SER A 159 1.87 15.29 5.48
CA SER A 159 0.86 14.75 4.57
C SER A 159 0.62 15.68 3.40
N THR A 160 0.44 15.12 2.21
CA THR A 160 0.16 15.88 0.99
C THR A 160 -1.25 15.71 0.46
N ARG A 161 -1.94 14.65 0.89
CA ARG A 161 -3.37 14.43 0.64
C ARG A 161 -4.12 14.22 1.94
N PHE A 162 -5.23 14.93 2.12
CA PHE A 162 -6.14 14.76 3.25
C PHE A 162 -7.42 14.05 2.80
N CYS A 163 -7.70 12.90 3.40
CA CYS A 163 -8.82 12.04 3.06
C CYS A 163 -9.91 12.12 4.13
N MET A 164 -11.17 12.17 3.71
CA MET A 164 -12.33 12.26 4.60
C MET A 164 -13.30 11.10 4.32
N GLY A 165 -13.54 10.24 5.31
CA GLY A 165 -14.45 9.10 5.18
C GLY A 165 -15.75 9.28 5.94
N ALA A 166 -16.87 8.92 5.32
CA ALA A 166 -18.18 8.90 5.95
C ALA A 166 -18.79 7.50 5.87
N ALA A 167 -19.32 7.01 7.00
CA ALA A 167 -19.99 5.72 7.10
C ALA A 167 -21.43 5.77 6.53
N TRP A 168 -21.55 6.00 5.23
CA TRP A 168 -22.81 5.99 4.50
C TRP A 168 -22.79 4.98 3.36
N ARG A 169 -23.97 4.48 3.00
CA ARG A 169 -24.16 3.70 1.78
C ARG A 169 -23.92 4.59 0.55
N ASP A 170 -24.63 5.70 0.49
CA ASP A 170 -24.67 6.62 -0.64
C ASP A 170 -24.94 8.06 -0.19
N MET A 171 -24.94 8.99 -1.14
CA MET A 171 -25.26 10.40 -0.90
C MET A 171 -26.74 10.76 -1.16
N THR A 172 -27.60 9.77 -1.42
CA THR A 172 -29.04 10.01 -1.67
C THR A 172 -29.70 10.66 -0.47
N GLY A 173 -30.38 11.79 -0.69
CA GLY A 173 -31.03 12.57 0.36
C GLY A 173 -30.07 13.37 1.28
N ARG A 174 -28.75 13.33 1.05
CA ARG A 174 -27.75 13.97 1.93
C ARG A 174 -27.27 15.34 1.42
N LYS A 175 -28.18 16.18 0.92
CA LYS A 175 -27.84 17.49 0.33
C LYS A 175 -27.07 18.41 1.28
N SER A 176 -27.50 18.51 2.53
CA SER A 176 -26.80 19.33 3.55
C SER A 176 -25.43 18.75 3.91
N GLY A 177 -25.32 17.42 3.94
CA GLY A 177 -24.06 16.72 4.14
C GLY A 177 -23.06 17.00 3.01
N LEU A 178 -23.51 16.87 1.77
CA LEU A 178 -22.72 17.17 0.57
C LEU A 178 -22.23 18.61 0.59
N LYS A 179 -23.11 19.59 0.84
CA LYS A 179 -22.73 21.01 0.93
C LYS A 179 -21.64 21.26 1.97
N ARG A 180 -21.75 20.66 3.16
CA ARG A 180 -20.75 20.81 4.22
C ARG A 180 -19.42 20.14 3.86
N ILE A 181 -19.45 19.00 3.17
CA ILE A 181 -18.25 18.34 2.68
C ILE A 181 -17.58 19.15 1.56
N SER A 182 -18.35 19.72 0.63
CA SER A 182 -17.84 20.65 -0.37
C SER A 182 -17.15 21.85 0.30
N GLN A 183 -17.71 22.40 1.38
CA GLN A 183 -17.05 23.46 2.17
C GLN A 183 -15.71 22.99 2.77
N MET A 184 -15.65 21.78 3.34
CA MET A 184 -14.40 21.20 3.86
C MET A 184 -13.35 21.06 2.75
N VAL A 185 -13.74 20.54 1.59
CA VAL A 185 -12.87 20.36 0.42
C VAL A 185 -12.30 21.70 -0.04
N THR A 186 -13.17 22.70 -0.25
CA THR A 186 -12.76 24.03 -0.71
C THR A 186 -11.79 24.69 0.26
N GLN A 187 -12.08 24.67 1.58
CA GLN A 187 -11.21 25.28 2.58
C GLN A 187 -9.85 24.58 2.69
N ILE A 188 -9.80 23.25 2.68
CA ILE A 188 -8.52 22.51 2.73
C ILE A 188 -7.67 22.85 1.50
N ASN A 189 -8.26 22.83 0.30
CA ASN A 189 -7.52 23.13 -0.92
C ASN A 189 -6.99 24.57 -0.92
N GLN A 190 -7.83 25.55 -0.58
CA GLN A 190 -7.48 26.98 -0.66
C GLN A 190 -6.56 27.43 0.48
N GLU A 191 -6.83 27.03 1.72
CA GLU A 191 -6.04 27.48 2.87
C GLU A 191 -4.77 26.64 3.08
N LEU A 192 -4.82 25.34 2.74
CA LEU A 192 -3.74 24.40 3.05
C LEU A 192 -2.99 23.92 1.81
N GLY A 193 -3.48 24.12 0.59
CA GLY A 193 -2.79 23.67 -0.63
C GLY A 193 -2.52 22.16 -0.65
N MET A 194 -3.38 21.38 0.01
CA MET A 194 -3.32 19.91 0.03
C MET A 194 -4.26 19.35 -1.03
N GLU A 195 -3.94 18.17 -1.56
CA GLU A 195 -4.94 17.38 -2.28
C GLU A 195 -6.04 16.92 -1.31
N THR A 196 -7.27 16.86 -1.78
CA THR A 196 -8.41 16.37 -1.00
C THR A 196 -8.98 15.09 -1.59
N CYS A 197 -9.36 14.17 -0.71
CA CYS A 197 -10.06 12.96 -1.08
C CYS A 197 -11.24 12.68 -0.16
N VAL A 198 -12.32 12.14 -0.70
CA VAL A 198 -13.47 11.70 0.12
C VAL A 198 -13.84 10.26 -0.19
N THR A 199 -14.45 9.57 0.78
CA THR A 199 -15.19 8.31 0.55
C THR A 199 -16.55 8.42 1.24
N LEU A 200 -17.60 8.59 0.43
CA LEU A 200 -18.95 8.89 0.89
C LEU A 200 -19.98 7.84 0.46
N GLY A 201 -19.51 6.69 -0.02
CA GLY A 201 -20.34 5.66 -0.63
C GLY A 201 -20.59 5.90 -2.11
N MET A 202 -21.76 5.48 -2.62
CA MET A 202 -22.17 5.69 -4.01
C MET A 202 -22.63 7.14 -4.25
N VAL A 203 -22.26 7.69 -5.40
CA VAL A 203 -22.65 9.04 -5.86
C VAL A 203 -23.18 9.01 -7.29
N ASP A 204 -24.19 9.84 -7.54
CA ASP A 204 -24.68 10.09 -8.90
C ASP A 204 -23.82 11.14 -9.63
N LYS A 205 -24.10 11.36 -10.93
CA LYS A 205 -23.36 12.31 -11.77
C LYS A 205 -23.42 13.75 -11.24
N LYS A 206 -24.56 14.17 -10.69
CA LYS A 206 -24.73 15.53 -10.17
C LYS A 206 -23.91 15.72 -8.90
N GLN A 207 -23.93 14.75 -7.99
CA GLN A 207 -23.15 14.78 -6.76
C GLN A 207 -21.64 14.75 -7.05
N ALA A 208 -21.22 13.98 -8.06
CA ALA A 208 -19.83 14.00 -8.53
C ALA A 208 -19.44 15.37 -9.08
N ALA A 209 -20.30 16.01 -9.90
CA ALA A 209 -20.06 17.37 -10.39
C ALA A 209 -20.01 18.41 -9.24
N ASP A 210 -20.94 18.36 -8.29
CA ASP A 210 -20.95 19.26 -7.11
C ASP A 210 -19.64 19.13 -6.29
N LEU A 211 -19.02 17.94 -6.24
CA LEU A 211 -17.72 17.71 -5.59
C LEU A 211 -16.54 18.21 -6.44
N ALA A 212 -16.61 18.05 -7.76
CA ALA A 212 -15.60 18.55 -8.69
C ALA A 212 -15.53 20.08 -8.64
N ASP A 213 -16.69 20.74 -8.64
CA ASP A 213 -16.82 22.21 -8.51
C ASP A 213 -16.24 22.72 -7.19
N ALA A 214 -16.34 21.94 -6.11
CA ALA A 214 -15.74 22.26 -4.82
C ALA A 214 -14.20 22.14 -4.83
N GLY A 215 -13.62 21.50 -5.86
CA GLY A 215 -12.20 21.26 -6.05
C GLY A 215 -11.72 19.87 -5.59
N LEU A 216 -12.62 18.91 -5.41
CA LEU A 216 -12.23 17.58 -4.91
C LEU A 216 -11.20 16.93 -5.85
N THR A 217 -10.04 16.56 -5.30
CA THR A 217 -8.95 16.01 -6.12
C THR A 217 -9.17 14.53 -6.45
N ALA A 218 -9.60 13.72 -5.48
CA ALA A 218 -9.82 12.30 -5.66
C ALA A 218 -11.06 11.77 -4.91
N TYR A 219 -11.68 10.72 -5.43
CA TYR A 219 -12.80 10.05 -4.76
C TYR A 219 -12.44 8.58 -4.51
N ASN A 220 -12.51 8.13 -3.26
CA ASN A 220 -12.27 6.74 -2.92
C ASN A 220 -13.54 5.90 -3.00
N HIS A 221 -13.50 4.91 -3.88
CA HIS A 221 -14.58 3.94 -4.08
C HIS A 221 -14.00 2.61 -4.54
N ASN A 222 -13.59 1.78 -3.58
CA ASN A 222 -12.95 0.48 -3.85
C ASN A 222 -13.87 -0.47 -4.66
N ILE A 223 -13.33 -1.56 -5.19
CA ILE A 223 -14.10 -2.72 -5.68
C ILE A 223 -13.95 -3.93 -4.73
N ASP A 224 -13.09 -3.79 -3.73
CA ASP A 224 -12.82 -4.71 -2.61
C ASP A 224 -12.15 -6.04 -2.99
N THR A 225 -12.66 -6.76 -3.99
CA THR A 225 -12.16 -8.08 -4.44
C THR A 225 -12.57 -8.33 -5.90
N SER A 226 -12.45 -9.56 -6.41
CA SER A 226 -12.95 -9.95 -7.73
C SER A 226 -14.47 -9.83 -7.83
N ARG A 227 -15.00 -9.71 -9.06
CA ARG A 227 -16.44 -9.71 -9.31
C ARG A 227 -17.10 -11.00 -8.80
N GLU A 228 -16.41 -12.12 -8.97
CA GLU A 228 -16.86 -13.47 -8.66
C GLU A 228 -16.89 -13.72 -7.14
N HIS A 229 -15.98 -13.10 -6.39
CA HIS A 229 -15.90 -13.23 -4.92
C HIS A 229 -16.75 -12.21 -4.17
N TYR A 230 -17.00 -11.04 -4.77
CA TYR A 230 -17.73 -9.93 -4.16
C TYR A 230 -19.03 -10.33 -3.41
N PRO A 231 -19.97 -11.12 -3.99
CA PRO A 231 -21.21 -11.47 -3.30
C PRO A 231 -21.03 -12.33 -2.04
N LYS A 232 -19.86 -12.94 -1.83
CA LYS A 232 -19.53 -13.68 -0.60
C LYS A 232 -19.18 -12.76 0.56
N VAL A 233 -18.85 -11.50 0.28
CA VAL A 233 -18.35 -10.50 1.23
C VAL A 233 -19.35 -9.38 1.48
N ILE A 234 -20.06 -8.94 0.43
CA ILE A 234 -21.03 -7.83 0.48
C ILE A 234 -22.25 -8.22 -0.37
N SER A 235 -23.46 -8.04 0.19
CA SER A 235 -24.72 -8.34 -0.53
C SER A 235 -25.66 -7.14 -0.67
N THR A 236 -25.48 -6.07 0.12
CA THR A 236 -26.37 -4.88 0.10
C THR A 236 -26.16 -3.95 -1.11
N ARG A 237 -25.18 -4.24 -1.96
CA ARG A 237 -24.89 -3.53 -3.20
C ARG A 237 -24.21 -4.48 -4.18
N SER A 238 -24.43 -4.25 -5.47
CA SER A 238 -23.83 -4.97 -6.58
C SER A 238 -22.43 -4.46 -6.90
N TYR A 239 -21.65 -5.28 -7.61
CA TYR A 239 -20.34 -4.87 -8.12
C TYR A 239 -20.45 -3.75 -9.17
N ASP A 240 -21.50 -3.79 -10.01
CA ASP A 240 -21.73 -2.81 -11.07
C ASP A 240 -22.15 -1.44 -10.56
N GLU A 241 -22.89 -1.34 -9.44
CA GLU A 241 -23.14 -0.06 -8.77
C GLU A 241 -21.83 0.67 -8.40
N ARG A 242 -20.80 -0.10 -8.02
CA ARG A 242 -19.48 0.47 -7.68
C ARG A 242 -18.76 0.97 -8.91
N LEU A 243 -18.73 0.16 -9.97
CA LEU A 243 -18.14 0.55 -11.24
C LEU A 243 -18.84 1.79 -11.81
N GLN A 244 -20.17 1.87 -11.71
CA GLN A 244 -20.92 3.04 -12.14
C GLN A 244 -20.58 4.29 -11.34
N THR A 245 -20.38 4.17 -10.02
CA THR A 245 -19.92 5.28 -9.18
C THR A 245 -18.53 5.76 -9.61
N ILE A 246 -17.61 4.83 -9.87
CA ILE A 246 -16.24 5.16 -10.35
C ILE A 246 -16.31 5.90 -11.68
N ARG A 247 -17.16 5.46 -12.63
CA ARG A 247 -17.39 6.17 -13.90
C ARG A 247 -17.93 7.57 -13.67
N ASN A 248 -18.97 7.74 -12.85
CA ASN A 248 -19.55 9.06 -12.55
C ASN A 248 -18.50 10.05 -12.02
N VAL A 249 -17.60 9.58 -11.15
CA VAL A 249 -16.48 10.36 -10.60
C VAL A 249 -15.48 10.74 -11.69
N GLN A 250 -15.06 9.78 -12.53
CA GLN A 250 -14.09 10.01 -13.59
C GLN A 250 -14.64 10.90 -14.71
N ASP A 251 -15.93 10.80 -15.02
CA ASP A 251 -16.65 11.66 -15.97
C ASP A 251 -16.69 13.11 -15.48
N ALA A 252 -16.80 13.32 -14.16
CA ALA A 252 -16.75 14.63 -13.53
C ALA A 252 -15.32 15.20 -13.41
N GLY A 253 -14.30 14.50 -13.90
CA GLY A 253 -12.90 14.94 -13.86
C GLY A 253 -12.19 14.71 -12.51
N ILE A 254 -12.82 14.00 -11.57
CA ILE A 254 -12.21 13.65 -10.29
C ILE A 254 -11.36 12.38 -10.46
N LYS A 255 -10.18 12.35 -9.84
CA LYS A 255 -9.30 11.16 -9.87
C LYS A 255 -9.93 9.99 -9.10
N ALA A 256 -10.02 8.82 -9.72
CA ALA A 256 -10.49 7.62 -9.04
C ALA A 256 -9.41 7.05 -8.10
N CYS A 257 -9.75 6.88 -6.83
CA CYS A 257 -8.97 6.11 -5.86
C CYS A 257 -9.71 4.79 -5.58
N THR A 258 -9.40 3.73 -6.33
CA THR A 258 -10.14 2.47 -6.21
C THR A 258 -9.18 1.29 -6.15
N GLY A 259 -9.44 0.39 -5.21
CA GLY A 259 -8.65 -0.80 -4.96
C GLY A 259 -9.41 -1.82 -4.14
N GLY A 260 -8.71 -2.56 -3.27
CA GLY A 260 -9.27 -3.76 -2.65
C GLY A 260 -8.68 -4.11 -1.29
N ILE A 261 -9.18 -5.21 -0.73
CA ILE A 261 -8.72 -5.82 0.52
C ILE A 261 -8.28 -7.24 0.23
N LEU A 262 -7.05 -7.56 0.59
CA LEU A 262 -6.51 -8.91 0.57
C LEU A 262 -6.74 -9.58 1.93
N GLY A 263 -7.09 -10.87 1.92
CA GLY A 263 -7.38 -11.71 3.07
C GLY A 263 -8.86 -11.88 3.42
N LEU A 264 -9.79 -11.54 2.53
CA LEU A 264 -11.24 -11.80 2.66
C LEU A 264 -11.61 -13.29 2.44
N GLY A 265 -10.62 -14.16 2.28
CA GLY A 265 -10.80 -15.59 1.98
C GLY A 265 -10.86 -15.89 0.49
N GLU A 266 -10.43 -14.94 -0.33
CA GLU A 266 -10.26 -15.02 -1.77
C GLU A 266 -9.06 -15.90 -2.19
N THR A 267 -9.04 -16.26 -3.46
CA THR A 267 -8.01 -17.09 -4.10
C THR A 267 -7.06 -16.25 -4.94
N GLU A 268 -5.97 -16.85 -5.44
CA GLU A 268 -5.08 -16.18 -6.40
C GLU A 268 -5.82 -15.75 -7.68
N GLU A 269 -6.78 -16.55 -8.14
CA GLU A 269 -7.63 -16.21 -9.29
C GLU A 269 -8.52 -14.99 -9.00
N ASP A 270 -8.95 -14.82 -7.75
CA ASP A 270 -9.68 -13.62 -7.35
C ASP A 270 -8.77 -12.38 -7.33
N HIS A 271 -7.48 -12.52 -6.98
CA HIS A 271 -6.53 -11.41 -7.11
C HIS A 271 -6.34 -11.03 -8.59
N ILE A 272 -6.25 -12.01 -9.48
CA ILE A 272 -6.15 -11.79 -10.93
C ILE A 272 -7.43 -11.10 -11.45
N GLY A 273 -8.62 -11.56 -11.05
CA GLY A 273 -9.90 -10.94 -11.43
C GLY A 273 -10.08 -9.51 -10.89
N PHE A 274 -9.59 -9.25 -9.68
CA PHE A 274 -9.51 -7.92 -9.08
C PHE A 274 -8.62 -6.98 -9.91
N LEU A 275 -7.39 -7.41 -10.23
CA LEU A 275 -6.45 -6.64 -11.04
C LEU A 275 -6.96 -6.41 -12.46
N TYR A 276 -7.52 -7.45 -13.08
CA TYR A 276 -8.14 -7.37 -14.41
C TYR A 276 -9.21 -6.29 -14.46
N THR A 277 -10.14 -6.27 -13.50
CA THR A 277 -11.20 -5.24 -13.50
C THR A 277 -10.63 -3.83 -13.52
N LEU A 278 -9.58 -3.57 -12.74
CA LEU A 278 -8.97 -2.25 -12.60
C LEU A 278 -8.14 -1.85 -13.82
N SER A 279 -7.36 -2.79 -14.35
CA SER A 279 -6.51 -2.58 -15.52
C SER A 279 -7.26 -2.58 -16.84
N THR A 280 -8.57 -2.84 -16.85
CA THR A 280 -9.41 -2.74 -18.06
C THR A 280 -10.49 -1.66 -17.94
N MET A 281 -10.41 -0.79 -16.93
CA MET A 281 -11.22 0.43 -16.89
C MET A 281 -10.82 1.36 -18.04
N GLU A 282 -11.74 2.20 -18.53
CA GLU A 282 -11.43 3.21 -19.55
C GLU A 282 -10.28 4.14 -19.10
N LYS A 283 -10.27 4.49 -17.82
CA LYS A 283 -9.15 5.18 -17.16
C LYS A 283 -8.74 4.35 -15.96
N HIS A 284 -7.47 3.95 -15.92
CA HIS A 284 -6.90 3.30 -14.74
C HIS A 284 -7.12 4.15 -13.48
N PRO A 285 -7.22 3.52 -12.29
CA PRO A 285 -7.25 4.26 -11.04
C PRO A 285 -6.01 5.16 -10.92
N GLU A 286 -6.22 6.41 -10.51
CA GLU A 286 -5.11 7.30 -10.19
C GLU A 286 -4.32 6.78 -8.99
N SER A 287 -5.06 6.26 -8.01
CA SER A 287 -4.51 5.66 -6.81
C SER A 287 -5.18 4.31 -6.57
N LEU A 288 -4.35 3.28 -6.42
CA LEU A 288 -4.75 1.90 -6.15
C LEU A 288 -4.42 1.54 -4.69
N PRO A 289 -5.36 1.70 -3.74
CA PRO A 289 -5.17 1.23 -2.38
C PRO A 289 -5.25 -0.30 -2.31
N ILE A 290 -4.18 -0.93 -1.82
CA ILE A 290 -4.14 -2.33 -1.46
C ILE A 290 -4.15 -2.40 0.07
N ASN A 291 -5.25 -2.90 0.61
CA ASN A 291 -5.44 -3.09 2.04
C ASN A 291 -5.17 -4.54 2.39
N ARG A 292 -4.58 -4.78 3.56
CA ARG A 292 -4.58 -6.09 4.21
C ARG A 292 -5.75 -6.13 5.18
N LEU A 293 -6.54 -7.19 5.15
CA LEU A 293 -7.65 -7.35 6.08
C LEU A 293 -7.14 -7.29 7.52
N VAL A 294 -7.81 -6.46 8.31
CA VAL A 294 -7.68 -6.41 9.76
C VAL A 294 -8.91 -7.10 10.33
N PRO A 295 -8.80 -8.31 10.92
CA PRO A 295 -9.93 -8.97 11.56
C PRO A 295 -10.40 -8.15 12.75
N ILE A 296 -11.65 -7.68 12.73
CA ILE A 296 -12.23 -6.86 13.79
C ILE A 296 -13.26 -7.71 14.55
N LYS A 297 -13.11 -7.77 15.88
CA LYS A 297 -14.01 -8.52 16.76
C LYS A 297 -15.47 -8.16 16.46
N GLY A 298 -16.30 -9.19 16.32
CA GLY A 298 -17.74 -9.05 16.06
C GLY A 298 -18.12 -9.04 14.58
N THR A 299 -17.17 -8.84 13.67
CA THR A 299 -17.41 -8.96 12.23
C THR A 299 -17.44 -10.44 11.80
N PRO A 300 -18.23 -10.81 10.76
CA PRO A 300 -18.20 -12.18 10.23
C PRO A 300 -16.82 -12.62 9.77
N MET A 301 -16.04 -11.73 9.15
CA MET A 301 -14.68 -12.05 8.68
C MET A 301 -13.74 -12.44 9.83
N GLU A 302 -13.88 -11.83 11.00
CA GLU A 302 -13.08 -12.21 12.17
C GLU A 302 -13.33 -13.65 12.60
N LYS A 303 -14.59 -14.09 12.58
CA LYS A 303 -14.97 -15.47 12.89
C LYS A 303 -14.50 -16.44 11.80
N GLU A 304 -14.77 -16.12 10.53
CA GLU A 304 -14.40 -16.95 9.39
C GLU A 304 -12.88 -17.21 9.38
N ILE A 305 -12.06 -16.18 9.54
CA ILE A 305 -10.60 -16.32 9.48
C ILE A 305 -10.00 -17.00 10.70
N SER A 306 -10.58 -16.78 11.88
CA SER A 306 -10.14 -17.47 13.09
C SER A 306 -10.42 -18.98 13.02
N SER A 307 -11.44 -19.39 12.27
CA SER A 307 -11.76 -20.80 12.04
C SER A 307 -10.92 -21.48 10.94
N LEU A 308 -10.25 -20.70 10.08
CA LEU A 308 -9.42 -21.26 9.02
C LEU A 308 -8.16 -21.94 9.59
N PRO A 309 -7.88 -23.22 9.23
CA PRO A 309 -6.62 -23.88 9.56
C PRO A 309 -5.42 -23.04 9.14
N ARG A 310 -4.33 -23.07 9.91
CA ARG A 310 -3.12 -22.28 9.62
C ARG A 310 -2.56 -22.53 8.21
N GLU A 311 -2.65 -23.76 7.74
CA GLU A 311 -2.18 -24.19 6.42
C GLU A 311 -3.23 -23.99 5.29
N SER A 312 -4.38 -23.39 5.58
CA SER A 312 -5.40 -23.17 4.56
C SER A 312 -4.89 -22.21 3.49
N GLY A 313 -4.95 -22.63 2.22
CA GLY A 313 -4.61 -21.79 1.07
C GLY A 313 -5.49 -20.54 0.93
N ARG A 314 -6.59 -20.44 1.70
CA ARG A 314 -7.45 -19.25 1.79
C ARG A 314 -6.94 -18.21 2.79
N ARG A 315 -5.92 -18.52 3.60
CA ARG A 315 -5.27 -17.53 4.46
C ARG A 315 -4.30 -16.71 3.62
N LEU A 316 -4.38 -15.39 3.75
CA LEU A 316 -3.48 -14.50 3.04
C LEU A 316 -2.03 -14.71 3.49
N LYS A 317 -1.19 -15.13 2.55
CA LYS A 317 0.26 -15.15 2.70
C LYS A 317 0.85 -13.82 2.26
N PHE A 318 1.98 -13.45 2.86
CA PHE A 318 2.68 -12.22 2.49
C PHE A 318 3.13 -12.23 1.02
N GLU A 319 3.47 -13.39 0.46
CA GLU A 319 3.83 -13.54 -0.95
C GLU A 319 2.71 -13.06 -1.88
N HIS A 320 1.44 -13.31 -1.56
CA HIS A 320 0.31 -12.87 -2.37
C HIS A 320 0.15 -11.34 -2.35
N ILE A 321 0.53 -10.68 -1.25
CA ILE A 321 0.55 -9.22 -1.20
C ILE A 321 1.60 -8.67 -2.17
N LEU A 322 2.81 -9.25 -2.15
CA LEU A 322 3.90 -8.86 -3.07
C LEU A 322 3.53 -9.13 -4.53
N LYS A 323 3.00 -10.33 -4.84
CA LYS A 323 2.53 -10.68 -6.19
C LYS A 323 1.50 -9.66 -6.68
N THR A 324 0.46 -9.36 -5.88
CA THR A 324 -0.58 -8.39 -6.25
C THR A 324 -0.01 -6.98 -6.49
N ILE A 325 0.90 -6.49 -5.63
CA ILE A 325 1.53 -5.17 -5.79
C ILE A 325 2.39 -5.13 -7.07
N ALA A 326 3.25 -6.13 -7.26
CA ALA A 326 4.17 -6.18 -8.39
C ALA A 326 3.44 -6.32 -9.73
N THR A 327 2.44 -7.20 -9.80
CA THR A 327 1.57 -7.33 -10.98
C THR A 327 0.82 -6.02 -11.25
N ALA A 328 0.23 -5.39 -10.22
CA ALA A 328 -0.45 -4.10 -10.38
C ALA A 328 0.48 -3.01 -10.94
N ARG A 329 1.74 -2.95 -10.46
CA ARG A 329 2.75 -2.01 -10.96
C ARG A 329 3.07 -2.23 -12.43
N LEU A 330 3.15 -3.48 -12.87
CA LEU A 330 3.44 -3.81 -14.27
C LEU A 330 2.29 -3.37 -15.20
N ILE A 331 1.05 -3.70 -14.85
CA ILE A 331 -0.11 -3.52 -15.74
C ILE A 331 -0.76 -2.12 -15.63
N MET A 332 -0.58 -1.42 -14.50
CA MET A 332 -1.06 -0.06 -14.25
C MET A 332 0.09 0.86 -13.82
N PRO A 333 1.05 1.15 -14.73
CA PRO A 333 2.34 1.71 -14.32
C PRO A 333 2.31 3.18 -13.88
N GLU A 334 1.27 3.95 -14.24
CA GLU A 334 1.08 5.34 -13.80
C GLU A 334 0.33 5.47 -12.46
N SER A 335 -0.27 4.38 -11.98
CA SER A 335 -1.08 4.40 -10.76
C SER A 335 -0.21 4.53 -9.51
N ILE A 336 -0.66 5.35 -8.56
CA ILE A 336 -0.07 5.42 -7.23
C ILE A 336 -0.58 4.22 -6.43
N ILE A 337 0.30 3.24 -6.15
CA ILE A 337 -0.08 2.04 -5.40
C ILE A 337 0.13 2.34 -3.92
N ARG A 338 -0.97 2.35 -3.17
CA ARG A 338 -0.97 2.71 -1.75
C ARG A 338 -1.05 1.46 -0.88
N LEU A 339 -0.04 1.27 -0.04
CA LEU A 339 -0.11 0.31 1.07
C LEU A 339 -0.95 0.93 2.19
N ALA A 340 -2.21 0.50 2.29
CA ALA A 340 -3.25 1.19 3.04
C ALA A 340 -3.53 0.53 4.40
N ALA A 341 -4.78 0.10 4.66
CA ALA A 341 -5.14 -0.49 5.95
C ALA A 341 -4.41 -1.82 6.20
N GLY A 342 -4.14 -2.12 7.48
CA GLY A 342 -3.42 -3.31 7.92
C GLY A 342 -1.90 -3.18 7.97
N ARG A 343 -1.33 -2.05 7.50
CA ARG A 343 0.12 -1.79 7.54
C ARG A 343 0.72 -1.86 8.95
N TYR A 344 0.00 -1.39 9.97
CA TYR A 344 0.45 -1.43 11.37
C TYR A 344 0.67 -2.85 11.91
N THR A 345 0.14 -3.88 11.23
CA THR A 345 0.35 -5.30 11.58
C THR A 345 1.54 -5.92 10.86
N MET A 346 2.16 -5.20 9.93
CA MET A 346 3.28 -5.66 9.13
C MET A 346 4.60 -5.29 9.80
N LYS A 347 5.57 -6.21 9.70
CA LYS A 347 6.95 -5.92 10.12
C LYS A 347 7.57 -4.89 9.17
N GLU A 348 8.55 -4.15 9.66
CA GLU A 348 9.24 -3.10 8.89
C GLU A 348 9.77 -3.63 7.54
N HIS A 349 10.43 -4.80 7.53
CA HIS A 349 10.96 -5.41 6.30
C HIS A 349 9.86 -5.88 5.33
N GLU A 350 8.66 -6.22 5.81
CA GLU A 350 7.54 -6.54 4.92
C GLU A 350 7.08 -5.29 4.17
N GLN A 351 7.01 -4.15 4.88
CA GLN A 351 6.70 -2.87 4.25
C GLN A 351 7.79 -2.46 3.24
N PHE A 352 9.07 -2.64 3.58
CA PHE A 352 10.21 -2.42 2.66
C PHE A 352 10.06 -3.21 1.36
N LEU A 353 9.73 -4.49 1.46
CA LEU A 353 9.49 -5.35 0.29
C LEU A 353 8.29 -4.87 -0.54
N CYS A 354 7.21 -4.39 0.09
CA CYS A 354 6.09 -3.80 -0.65
C CYS A 354 6.50 -2.53 -1.43
N PHE A 355 7.33 -1.66 -0.86
CA PHE A 355 7.90 -0.52 -1.59
C PHE A 355 8.76 -0.99 -2.76
N MET A 356 9.62 -2.00 -2.54
CA MET A 356 10.41 -2.61 -3.62
C MET A 356 9.53 -3.20 -4.72
N SER A 357 8.37 -3.77 -4.42
CA SER A 357 7.42 -4.30 -5.42
C SER A 357 6.63 -3.21 -6.17
N GLY A 358 6.76 -1.94 -5.79
CA GLY A 358 6.16 -0.82 -6.53
C GLY A 358 5.09 -0.02 -5.78
N CYS A 359 4.88 -0.26 -4.47
CA CYS A 359 4.14 0.69 -3.63
C CYS A 359 4.87 2.02 -3.55
N ASN A 360 4.12 3.12 -3.63
CA ASN A 360 4.66 4.49 -3.54
C ASN A 360 3.72 5.45 -2.82
N ALA A 361 2.84 4.92 -1.97
CA ALA A 361 2.01 5.72 -1.08
C ALA A 361 1.64 4.95 0.20
N ILE A 362 1.39 5.68 1.27
CA ILE A 362 0.92 5.14 2.56
C ILE A 362 -0.08 6.09 3.23
N PHE A 363 -0.90 5.54 4.13
CA PHE A 363 -1.64 6.35 5.10
C PHE A 363 -0.81 6.55 6.37
N THR A 364 -0.70 7.76 6.89
CA THR A 364 0.08 8.06 8.10
C THR A 364 -0.77 8.86 9.08
N GLY A 365 -0.62 8.60 10.39
CA GLY A 365 -1.27 9.36 11.45
C GLY A 365 -1.66 8.53 12.66
N GLU A 366 -2.42 9.12 13.58
CA GLU A 366 -2.78 8.45 14.84
C GLU A 366 -3.70 7.24 14.63
N LYS A 367 -4.62 7.35 13.67
CA LYS A 367 -5.63 6.32 13.38
C LYS A 367 -6.09 6.40 11.93
N MET A 368 -6.65 5.29 11.47
CA MET A 368 -7.44 5.22 10.23
C MET A 368 -8.91 5.60 10.55
N LEU A 369 -9.88 4.97 9.87
CA LEU A 369 -11.30 5.19 10.18
C LEU A 369 -11.68 4.63 11.56
N THR A 370 -11.40 3.34 11.79
CA THR A 370 -11.75 2.62 13.03
C THR A 370 -10.63 1.72 13.54
N THR A 371 -9.49 1.67 12.85
CA THR A 371 -8.34 0.84 13.19
C THR A 371 -7.11 1.71 13.41
N MET A 372 -6.08 1.13 14.05
CA MET A 372 -4.80 1.80 14.23
C MET A 372 -4.13 2.10 12.89
N CYS A 373 -3.30 3.14 12.89
CA CYS A 373 -2.39 3.50 11.81
C CYS A 373 -0.96 3.54 12.36
N ASN A 374 0.05 3.52 11.50
CA ASN A 374 1.41 3.86 11.92
C ASN A 374 1.50 5.37 12.10
N GLY A 375 2.18 5.79 13.16
CA GLY A 375 2.29 7.22 13.53
C GLY A 375 3.18 8.01 12.57
N TRP A 376 3.01 9.32 12.53
CA TRP A 376 3.81 10.20 11.67
C TRP A 376 5.32 10.07 11.92
N ASP A 377 5.74 10.10 13.19
CA ASP A 377 7.17 9.99 13.53
C ASP A 377 7.77 8.64 13.15
N GLU A 378 7.00 7.56 13.33
CA GLU A 378 7.39 6.20 12.95
C GLU A 378 7.61 6.11 11.44
N ASP A 379 6.63 6.58 10.65
CA ASP A 379 6.71 6.56 9.19
C ASP A 379 7.84 7.47 8.68
N ILE A 380 8.03 8.68 9.23
CA ILE A 380 9.10 9.60 8.83
C ILE A 380 10.48 8.98 9.12
N GLN A 381 10.65 8.34 10.28
CA GLN A 381 11.90 7.66 10.62
C GLN A 381 12.16 6.46 9.69
N MET A 382 11.14 5.67 9.39
CA MET A 382 11.22 4.54 8.46
C MET A 382 11.62 5.01 7.05
N LEU A 383 10.96 6.04 6.52
CA LEU A 383 11.29 6.60 5.21
C LEU A 383 12.73 7.12 5.18
N LYS A 384 13.15 7.90 6.19
CA LYS A 384 14.52 8.43 6.29
C LYS A 384 15.55 7.30 6.34
N LYS A 385 15.31 6.25 7.13
CA LYS A 385 16.18 5.07 7.24
C LYS A 385 16.40 4.39 5.89
N TRP A 386 15.38 4.34 5.03
CA TRP A 386 15.46 3.72 3.71
C TRP A 386 15.84 4.68 2.59
N GLY A 387 16.16 5.93 2.89
CA GLY A 387 16.52 6.94 1.88
C GLY A 387 15.33 7.41 1.03
N LEU A 388 14.11 7.26 1.54
CA LEU A 388 12.88 7.74 0.92
C LEU A 388 12.48 9.11 1.49
N ARG A 389 11.73 9.88 0.70
CA ARG A 389 11.22 11.20 1.09
C ARG A 389 9.74 11.36 0.72
N PRO A 390 8.99 12.22 1.43
CA PRO A 390 7.62 12.54 1.06
C PRO A 390 7.53 13.16 -0.34
N MET A 391 6.58 12.68 -1.14
CA MET A 391 6.18 13.25 -2.43
C MET A 391 5.48 14.60 -2.20
N LYS A 392 5.71 15.60 -3.06
CA LYS A 392 5.06 16.92 -2.96
C LYS A 392 3.58 16.86 -3.39
N SER A 393 2.75 17.71 -2.78
CA SER A 393 1.33 17.85 -3.16
C SER A 393 1.19 18.31 -4.62
N PHE A 394 0.17 17.80 -5.32
CA PHE A 394 -0.11 18.03 -6.74
C PHE A 394 1.01 17.67 -7.73
N ASN A 395 2.15 17.15 -7.25
CA ASN A 395 3.26 16.73 -8.09
C ASN A 395 3.19 15.23 -8.30
N LYS A 396 2.54 14.80 -9.40
CA LYS A 396 2.91 13.53 -9.99
C LYS A 396 4.17 13.77 -10.80
N SER A 397 5.32 13.53 -10.22
CA SER A 397 6.58 13.55 -10.96
C SER A 397 6.53 12.45 -12.03
N HIS A 398 6.02 12.79 -13.21
CA HIS A 398 6.29 12.03 -14.41
C HIS A 398 7.72 12.38 -14.78
N MET A 399 8.61 11.40 -14.77
CA MET A 399 9.80 11.60 -15.58
C MET A 399 9.30 11.69 -17.03
N PRO A 400 9.68 12.72 -17.81
CA PRO A 400 9.42 12.69 -19.23
C PRO A 400 9.95 11.36 -19.75
N VAL A 401 9.15 10.65 -20.54
CA VAL A 401 9.66 9.56 -21.38
C VAL A 401 10.81 10.18 -22.15
N THR A 402 12.04 9.82 -21.79
CA THR A 402 13.22 10.31 -22.49
C THR A 402 13.09 9.79 -23.92
N ASP A 403 12.84 10.70 -24.84
CA ASP A 403 13.08 10.45 -26.26
C ASP A 403 14.51 9.87 -26.36
N ASN A 404 14.68 8.79 -27.13
CA ASN A 404 15.89 7.94 -27.21
C ASN A 404 17.14 8.73 -27.66
N SER A 405 17.65 9.58 -26.79
CA SER A 405 18.95 10.23 -26.87
C SER A 405 19.62 10.00 -25.52
N SER A 406 20.60 9.11 -25.54
CA SER A 406 21.31 8.60 -24.37
C SER A 406 21.72 9.71 -23.40
N PRO A 407 21.38 9.63 -22.10
CA PRO A 407 21.94 10.53 -21.12
C PRO A 407 23.34 10.03 -20.75
N THR A 408 24.38 10.66 -21.29
CA THR A 408 25.71 10.61 -20.69
C THR A 408 25.63 11.20 -19.29
N LEU A 409 25.69 10.34 -18.28
CA LEU A 409 25.98 10.73 -16.89
C LEU A 409 27.33 11.44 -16.87
N LYS A 410 27.33 12.77 -16.78
CA LYS A 410 28.52 13.51 -16.36
C LYS A 410 28.58 13.48 -14.83
N PRO A 411 29.64 12.96 -14.22
CA PRO A 411 29.82 13.07 -12.78
C PRO A 411 30.08 14.55 -12.45
N THR A 412 29.17 15.17 -11.70
CA THR A 412 29.45 16.40 -10.97
C THR A 412 30.41 16.08 -9.83
N VAL A 413 31.69 16.34 -10.06
CA VAL A 413 32.67 16.45 -8.98
C VAL A 413 32.46 17.82 -8.34
N ASP A 414 31.99 17.83 -7.10
CA ASP A 414 31.93 19.03 -6.27
C ASP A 414 33.37 19.46 -5.96
N GLN A 415 33.86 20.50 -6.64
CA GLN A 415 35.11 21.17 -6.29
C GLN A 415 34.86 22.11 -5.12
N THR A 416 34.85 21.56 -3.91
CA THR A 416 35.10 22.30 -2.67
C THR A 416 36.20 21.59 -1.88
N THR A 417 37.40 21.59 -2.45
CA THR A 417 38.64 21.33 -1.71
C THR A 417 39.55 22.53 -1.87
N GLU A 418 39.37 23.52 -1.00
CA GLU A 418 40.45 24.46 -0.69
C GLU A 418 40.23 25.05 0.71
N LYS A 419 41.33 25.04 1.49
CA LYS A 419 41.53 25.65 2.81
C LYS A 419 41.03 24.88 4.04
N PHE A 420 41.76 23.82 4.41
CA PHE A 420 42.12 23.55 5.81
C PHE A 420 43.39 22.69 5.85
N SER A 421 44.56 23.31 5.71
CA SER A 421 45.84 22.70 6.11
C SER A 421 46.90 23.77 6.33
N GLU A 422 46.81 24.48 7.46
CA GLU A 422 47.97 25.18 8.04
C GLU A 422 47.66 25.45 9.51
N ALA A 423 47.94 24.45 10.35
CA ALA A 423 48.25 24.58 11.78
C ALA A 423 48.38 23.19 12.40
N CYS A 424 49.51 22.51 12.18
CA CYS A 424 50.11 21.63 13.19
C CYS A 424 51.46 21.08 12.74
N VAL A 425 52.48 21.41 13.55
CA VAL A 425 53.77 20.73 13.76
C VAL A 425 54.96 21.16 12.87
N SER A 426 55.90 21.83 13.59
CA SER A 426 57.35 22.03 13.39
C SER A 426 57.83 22.78 12.16
#